data_AF-B0XK07-F1
#
_entry.id   AF-B0XK07-F1
#
_cell.length_a   1.000
_cell.length_b   1.000
_cell.length_c   1.000
_cell.angle_alpha   90.00
_cell.angle_beta   90.00
_cell.angle_gamma   90.00
#
_symmetry.space_group_name_H-M   'P 1'
#
loop_
_entity.id
_entity.type
_entity.pdbx_description
1 polymer ?
#
loop_
_entity_poly.entity_id
_entity_poly.type
_entity_poly.pdbx_seq_one_letter_code
_entity_poly.pdbx_strand_id
1 'polypeptide(L)'
;MWPEVKTAKEENRRELKLSGAGARKRFEENSGQLDETIFQLSALNLLDVNDSPLDVISPKIADLKHLQSLLLFRNRIVEIPAEIGRLSALKVLDLSGNRIERVPGEIGQLKTLTTINLSGNLLKEADLSALEGLIIVNLSSNQLERFPELPLSKLEVQHLSEINVEKNQIREIPAGLVKQNGLKTLNVAENKIELVPQFLVKCPRLKEINLKENPLKDKRLKKLVEQCRSKQVLDYVEKNGHVAPANASSSSNSAQEAESDEPKGPAEIRPKITVLKPADSARRVSFSPEAKQLRPHVLHCIVRDFTIGSMKKFLQLQNDLHDNECGKREFATIATHDLAKIKGDLRYQADLSEQIEITPLNGKSKVTAAKYYEDLRQQAEAIRKEKKRNTYSGVHKFINLLKGEVFVFFADDDKKVISLPPLTNCDETKVGPETRHLLLEVTSSVSAECARKVMLALLKGLLLLDVTVTRVAPEGKKKGGKGKAGGGSSRVVYDKNAELSVEQVRLFDGDGNFHSVFPGKGELEFGEDENIDVEFGGC
;
A
#
# COMPACT_ATOMS: atom_id res chain seq x y z
N MET A 1 -21.88 -25.64 -25.12
CA MET A 1 -22.52 -24.49 -24.45
C MET A 1 -22.48 -24.71 -22.96
N TRP A 2 -21.60 -23.99 -22.28
CA TRP A 2 -21.51 -24.01 -20.82
C TRP A 2 -22.79 -23.43 -20.19
N PRO A 3 -23.23 -23.93 -19.02
CA PRO A 3 -24.47 -23.50 -18.37
C PRO A 3 -24.58 -21.98 -18.19
N GLU A 4 -23.51 -21.32 -17.76
CA GLU A 4 -23.45 -19.88 -17.52
C GLU A 4 -23.63 -19.08 -18.81
N VAL A 5 -23.11 -19.59 -19.92
CA VAL A 5 -23.24 -19.00 -21.26
C VAL A 5 -24.67 -19.13 -21.76
N LYS A 6 -25.27 -20.30 -21.54
CA LYS A 6 -26.69 -20.55 -21.83
C LYS A 6 -27.59 -19.59 -21.07
N THR A 7 -27.40 -19.48 -19.75
CA THR A 7 -28.16 -18.56 -18.90
C THR A 7 -27.96 -17.10 -19.31
N ALA A 8 -26.73 -16.68 -19.61
CA ALA A 8 -26.45 -15.33 -20.08
C ALA A 8 -27.17 -15.01 -21.41
N LYS A 9 -27.26 -16.00 -22.31
CA LYS A 9 -27.99 -15.89 -23.57
C LYS A 9 -29.50 -15.79 -23.35
N GLU A 10 -30.07 -16.68 -22.54
CA GLU A 10 -31.52 -16.75 -22.27
C GLU A 10 -32.04 -15.50 -21.54
N GLU A 11 -31.25 -14.98 -20.60
CA GLU A 11 -31.61 -13.80 -19.81
C GLU A 11 -31.09 -12.47 -20.41
N ASN A 12 -30.45 -12.51 -21.59
CA ASN A 12 -29.86 -11.34 -22.24
C ASN A 12 -28.93 -10.53 -21.31
N ARG A 13 -28.09 -11.22 -20.54
CA ARG A 13 -27.17 -10.60 -19.59
C ARG A 13 -26.09 -9.82 -20.33
N ARG A 14 -25.69 -8.68 -19.75
CA ARG A 14 -24.59 -7.84 -20.25
C ARG A 14 -23.25 -8.14 -19.58
N GLU A 15 -23.24 -9.03 -18.59
CA GLU A 15 -22.06 -9.38 -17.83
C GLU A 15 -22.00 -10.89 -17.70
N LEU A 16 -20.81 -11.46 -17.93
CA LEU A 16 -20.55 -12.87 -17.80
C LEU A 16 -19.27 -13.05 -17.00
N LYS A 17 -19.40 -13.75 -15.88
CA LYS A 17 -18.29 -14.15 -15.04
C LYS A 17 -18.18 -15.67 -15.02
N LEU A 18 -17.01 -16.18 -15.40
CA LEU A 18 -16.67 -17.59 -15.37
C LEU A 18 -15.61 -17.79 -14.29
N SER A 19 -16.05 -18.27 -13.12
CA SER A 19 -15.17 -18.47 -11.96
C SER A 19 -15.60 -19.69 -11.16
N GLY A 20 -14.69 -20.19 -10.32
CA GLY A 20 -14.94 -21.33 -9.44
C GLY A 20 -14.57 -22.69 -10.06
N ALA A 21 -14.66 -23.74 -9.24
CA ALA A 21 -14.15 -25.07 -9.59
C ALA A 21 -14.81 -25.68 -10.84
N GLY A 22 -16.12 -25.45 -11.04
CA GLY A 22 -16.85 -25.94 -12.21
C GLY A 22 -16.38 -25.31 -13.53
N ALA A 23 -16.14 -23.99 -13.55
CA ALA A 23 -15.58 -23.29 -14.70
C ALA A 23 -14.16 -23.76 -14.99
N ARG A 24 -13.32 -23.83 -13.96
CA ARG A 24 -11.94 -24.32 -14.06
C ARG A 24 -11.85 -25.72 -14.67
N LYS A 25 -12.69 -26.65 -14.21
CA LYS A 25 -12.75 -28.01 -14.76
C LYS A 25 -13.07 -28.01 -16.25
N ARG A 26 -14.01 -27.16 -16.68
CA ARG A 26 -14.37 -27.05 -18.10
C ARG A 26 -13.27 -26.44 -18.95
N PHE A 27 -12.45 -25.53 -18.43
CA PHE A 27 -11.25 -25.09 -19.12
C PHE A 27 -10.23 -26.22 -19.26
N GLU A 28 -10.02 -27.02 -18.20
CA GLU A 28 -9.12 -28.18 -18.26
C GLU A 28 -9.61 -29.23 -19.27
N GLU A 29 -10.92 -29.49 -19.32
CA GLU A 29 -11.55 -30.39 -20.29
C GLU A 29 -11.56 -29.83 -21.73
N ASN A 30 -11.58 -28.51 -21.89
CA ASN A 30 -11.60 -27.82 -23.18
C ASN A 30 -10.21 -27.29 -23.59
N SER A 31 -9.14 -27.94 -23.14
CA SER A 31 -7.74 -27.63 -23.50
C SER A 31 -7.39 -26.14 -23.33
N GLY A 32 -7.85 -25.55 -22.24
CA GLY A 32 -7.61 -24.14 -21.91
C GLY A 32 -8.27 -23.15 -22.84
N GLN A 33 -9.32 -23.53 -23.60
CA GLN A 33 -10.05 -22.64 -24.49
C GLN A 33 -11.42 -22.25 -23.92
N LEU A 34 -11.91 -21.07 -24.32
CA LEU A 34 -13.30 -20.65 -24.08
C LEU A 34 -14.27 -21.44 -24.95
N ASP A 35 -15.49 -21.62 -24.46
CA ASP A 35 -16.60 -22.15 -25.26
C ASP A 35 -16.92 -21.16 -26.40
N GLU A 36 -16.85 -21.62 -27.66
CA GLU A 36 -17.09 -20.76 -28.82
C GLU A 36 -18.47 -20.10 -28.83
N THR A 37 -19.45 -20.69 -28.13
CA THR A 37 -20.79 -20.11 -28.03
C THR A 37 -20.82 -18.79 -27.25
N ILE A 38 -19.78 -18.47 -26.47
CA ILE A 38 -19.64 -17.18 -25.78
C ILE A 38 -19.61 -16.03 -26.78
N PHE A 39 -18.97 -16.21 -27.94
CA PHE A 39 -18.83 -15.17 -28.96
C PHE A 39 -20.16 -14.80 -29.64
N GLN A 40 -21.24 -15.57 -29.39
CA GLN A 40 -22.60 -15.25 -29.84
C GLN A 40 -23.31 -14.23 -28.91
N LEU A 41 -22.75 -13.93 -27.73
CA LEU A 41 -23.32 -13.00 -26.76
C LEU A 41 -23.02 -11.54 -27.15
N SER A 42 -23.58 -11.08 -28.27
CA SER A 42 -23.28 -9.77 -28.85
C SER A 42 -23.57 -8.59 -27.91
N ALA A 43 -24.50 -8.73 -26.97
CA ALA A 43 -24.88 -7.68 -26.01
C ALA A 43 -23.95 -7.57 -24.78
N LEU A 44 -22.89 -8.39 -24.70
CA LEU A 44 -22.00 -8.46 -23.55
C LEU A 44 -21.13 -7.20 -23.43
N ASN A 45 -21.15 -6.58 -22.26
CA ASN A 45 -20.33 -5.43 -21.87
C ASN A 45 -19.12 -5.84 -21.01
N LEU A 46 -19.23 -6.91 -20.22
CA LEU A 46 -18.17 -7.40 -19.34
C LEU A 46 -17.99 -8.91 -19.48
N LEU A 47 -16.74 -9.31 -19.70
CA LEU A 47 -16.30 -10.71 -19.65
C LEU A 47 -15.20 -10.84 -18.59
N ASP A 48 -15.49 -11.57 -17.51
CA ASP A 48 -14.58 -11.88 -16.40
C ASP A 48 -14.29 -13.38 -16.41
N VAL A 49 -13.05 -13.74 -16.74
CA VAL A 49 -12.54 -15.11 -16.74
C VAL A 49 -11.20 -15.11 -16.01
N ASN A 50 -11.27 -14.85 -14.71
CA ASN A 50 -10.08 -14.75 -13.87
C ASN A 50 -9.76 -16.08 -13.17
N ASP A 51 -8.50 -16.25 -12.80
CA ASP A 51 -8.01 -17.42 -12.02
C ASP A 51 -8.40 -18.78 -12.66
N SER A 52 -8.39 -18.84 -13.99
CA SER A 52 -8.71 -20.03 -14.78
C SER A 52 -7.50 -20.51 -15.60
N PRO A 53 -7.46 -21.78 -16.04
CA PRO A 53 -6.38 -22.25 -16.90
C PRO A 53 -6.65 -21.92 -18.37
N LEU A 54 -7.02 -20.67 -18.68
CA LEU A 54 -7.21 -20.20 -20.07
C LEU A 54 -5.84 -20.00 -20.73
N ASP A 55 -5.59 -20.71 -21.81
CA ASP A 55 -4.30 -20.72 -22.52
C ASP A 55 -4.30 -19.78 -23.74
N VAL A 56 -5.45 -19.60 -24.40
CA VAL A 56 -5.56 -18.82 -25.66
C VAL A 56 -6.78 -17.90 -25.64
N ILE A 57 -6.60 -16.65 -26.05
CA ILE A 57 -7.71 -15.76 -26.40
C ILE A 57 -8.08 -16.05 -27.87
N SER A 58 -9.27 -16.59 -28.10
CA SER A 58 -9.74 -16.85 -29.47
C SER A 58 -9.87 -15.55 -30.27
N PRO A 59 -9.49 -15.51 -31.56
CA PRO A 59 -9.75 -14.38 -32.47
C PRO A 59 -11.22 -13.95 -32.53
N LYS A 60 -12.15 -14.89 -32.28
CA LYS A 60 -13.60 -14.66 -32.20
C LYS A 60 -14.00 -13.72 -31.05
N ILE A 61 -13.08 -13.38 -30.14
CA ILE A 61 -13.33 -12.34 -29.12
C ILE A 61 -13.80 -11.02 -29.77
N ALA A 62 -13.34 -10.71 -30.98
CA ALA A 62 -13.74 -9.55 -31.75
C ALA A 62 -15.23 -9.48 -32.10
N ASP A 63 -15.96 -10.60 -32.03
CA ASP A 63 -17.40 -10.63 -32.28
C ASP A 63 -18.20 -9.96 -31.15
N LEU A 64 -17.59 -9.80 -29.96
CA LEU A 64 -18.17 -9.11 -28.80
C LEU A 64 -18.03 -7.58 -28.94
N LYS A 65 -18.64 -7.01 -29.98
CA LYS A 65 -18.48 -5.60 -30.38
C LYS A 65 -18.83 -4.57 -29.30
N HIS A 66 -19.67 -4.93 -28.33
CA HIS A 66 -20.09 -4.05 -27.24
C HIS A 66 -19.27 -4.22 -25.96
N LEU A 67 -18.26 -5.09 -25.96
CA LEU A 67 -17.45 -5.37 -24.79
C LEU A 67 -16.70 -4.11 -24.35
N GLN A 68 -16.92 -3.71 -23.10
CA GLN A 68 -16.31 -2.54 -22.47
C GLN A 68 -15.20 -2.94 -21.48
N SER A 69 -15.32 -4.12 -20.87
CA SER A 69 -14.33 -4.64 -19.91
C SER A 69 -14.02 -6.10 -20.21
N LEU A 70 -12.74 -6.39 -20.45
CA LEU A 70 -12.22 -7.74 -20.63
C LEU A 70 -11.20 -8.02 -19.51
N LEU A 71 -11.57 -8.89 -18.58
CA LEU A 71 -10.76 -9.26 -17.42
C LEU A 71 -10.37 -10.74 -17.53
N LEU A 72 -9.10 -10.97 -17.83
CA LEU A 72 -8.51 -12.30 -18.02
C LEU A 72 -7.23 -12.45 -17.18
N PHE A 73 -7.21 -11.92 -15.96
CA PHE A 73 -6.03 -11.96 -15.11
C PHE A 73 -5.83 -13.33 -14.45
N ARG A 74 -4.57 -13.66 -14.16
CA ARG A 74 -4.13 -14.93 -13.55
C ARG A 74 -4.55 -16.16 -14.34
N ASN A 75 -4.39 -16.12 -15.66
CA ASN A 75 -4.53 -17.29 -16.52
C ASN A 75 -3.16 -17.75 -17.05
N ARG A 76 -3.11 -18.43 -18.19
CA ARG A 76 -1.91 -18.98 -18.82
C ARG A 76 -1.70 -18.46 -20.24
N ILE A 77 -2.33 -17.33 -20.56
CA ILE A 77 -2.35 -16.74 -21.90
C ILE A 77 -0.92 -16.41 -22.34
N VAL A 78 -0.53 -16.86 -23.52
CA VAL A 78 0.81 -16.64 -24.09
C VAL A 78 0.81 -15.52 -25.12
N GLU A 79 -0.30 -15.30 -25.81
CA GLU A 79 -0.42 -14.31 -26.87
C GLU A 79 -1.74 -13.56 -26.83
N ILE A 80 -1.70 -12.31 -27.30
CA ILE A 80 -2.88 -11.49 -27.54
C ILE A 80 -3.15 -11.53 -29.06
N PRO A 81 -4.33 -11.98 -29.52
CA PRO A 81 -4.64 -12.04 -30.94
C PRO A 81 -4.75 -10.63 -31.53
N ALA A 82 -4.37 -10.47 -32.80
CA ALA A 82 -4.47 -9.20 -33.53
C ALA A 82 -5.92 -8.67 -33.56
N GLU A 83 -6.89 -9.59 -33.60
CA GLU A 83 -8.32 -9.29 -33.60
C GLU A 83 -8.79 -8.53 -32.35
N ILE A 84 -8.01 -8.52 -31.26
CA ILE A 84 -8.32 -7.71 -30.08
C ILE A 84 -8.56 -6.25 -30.46
N GLY A 85 -7.85 -5.72 -31.46
CA GLY A 85 -7.97 -4.35 -31.95
C GLY A 85 -9.36 -3.98 -32.48
N ARG A 86 -10.19 -4.97 -32.82
CA ARG A 86 -11.56 -4.77 -33.33
C ARG A 86 -12.57 -4.47 -32.22
N LEU A 87 -12.20 -4.59 -30.95
CA LEU A 87 -13.06 -4.29 -29.80
C LEU A 87 -13.19 -2.77 -29.57
N SER A 88 -13.84 -2.08 -30.51
CA SER A 88 -13.96 -0.62 -30.56
C SER A 88 -14.62 0.06 -29.34
N ALA A 89 -15.32 -0.70 -28.49
CA ALA A 89 -15.96 -0.21 -27.27
C ALA A 89 -15.16 -0.48 -25.99
N LEU A 90 -14.01 -1.16 -26.09
CA LEU A 90 -13.25 -1.63 -24.93
C LEU A 90 -12.61 -0.45 -24.19
N LYS A 91 -12.85 -0.37 -22.89
CA LYS A 91 -12.34 0.68 -21.99
C LYS A 91 -11.32 0.15 -21.00
N VAL A 92 -11.46 -1.10 -20.59
CA VAL A 92 -10.59 -1.78 -19.62
C VAL A 92 -10.16 -3.12 -20.17
N LEU A 93 -8.84 -3.34 -20.21
CA LEU A 93 -8.21 -4.61 -20.56
C LEU A 93 -7.28 -5.03 -19.43
N ASP A 94 -7.63 -6.10 -18.73
CA ASP A 94 -6.77 -6.71 -17.72
C ASP A 94 -6.32 -8.10 -18.15
N LEU A 95 -5.02 -8.23 -18.37
CA LEU A 95 -4.29 -9.43 -18.76
C LEU A 95 -3.15 -9.72 -17.78
N SER A 96 -3.24 -9.22 -16.55
CA SER A 96 -2.18 -9.37 -15.56
C SER A 96 -2.00 -10.82 -15.10
N GLY A 97 -0.79 -11.21 -14.71
CA GLY A 97 -0.50 -12.56 -14.21
C GLY A 97 -0.63 -13.65 -15.27
N ASN A 98 -0.31 -13.36 -16.53
CA ASN A 98 -0.29 -14.32 -17.64
C ASN A 98 1.16 -14.60 -18.07
N ARG A 99 1.35 -15.15 -19.27
CA ARG A 99 2.66 -15.49 -19.86
C ARG A 99 2.89 -14.77 -21.17
N ILE A 100 2.33 -13.56 -21.30
CA ILE A 100 2.36 -12.81 -22.55
C ILE A 100 3.76 -12.28 -22.83
N GLU A 101 4.29 -12.58 -24.02
CA GLU A 101 5.64 -12.15 -24.42
C GLU A 101 5.67 -10.87 -25.25
N ARG A 102 4.58 -10.59 -25.99
CA ARG A 102 4.46 -9.44 -26.89
C ARG A 102 3.07 -8.86 -26.90
N VAL A 103 3.00 -7.55 -27.17
CA VAL A 103 1.75 -6.83 -27.43
C VAL A 103 1.62 -6.65 -28.95
N PRO A 104 0.51 -7.05 -29.59
CA PRO A 104 0.31 -6.88 -31.03
C PRO A 104 0.12 -5.41 -31.39
N GLY A 105 0.60 -4.97 -32.55
CA GLY A 105 0.45 -3.58 -33.00
C GLY A 105 -1.01 -3.15 -33.19
N GLU A 106 -1.88 -4.12 -33.49
CA GLU A 106 -3.32 -3.93 -33.61
C GLU A 106 -3.99 -3.48 -32.31
N ILE A 107 -3.32 -3.61 -31.15
CA ILE A 107 -3.84 -3.06 -29.90
C ILE A 107 -4.10 -1.55 -30.02
N GLY A 108 -3.34 -0.84 -30.86
CA GLY A 108 -3.47 0.59 -31.13
C GLY A 108 -4.80 1.00 -31.77
N GLN A 109 -5.58 0.03 -32.25
CA GLN A 109 -6.92 0.26 -32.80
C GLN A 109 -7.97 0.47 -31.69
N LEU A 110 -7.64 0.14 -30.43
CA LEU A 110 -8.53 0.31 -29.28
C LEU A 110 -8.62 1.78 -28.82
N LYS A 111 -9.30 2.62 -29.60
CA LYS A 111 -9.37 4.08 -29.37
C LYS A 111 -10.10 4.50 -28.09
N THR A 112 -10.94 3.63 -27.53
CA THR A 112 -11.67 3.90 -26.26
C THR A 112 -10.95 3.37 -25.03
N LEU A 113 -9.80 2.70 -25.18
CA LEU A 113 -9.13 2.05 -24.07
C LEU A 113 -8.53 3.08 -23.11
N THR A 114 -8.97 3.04 -21.87
CA THR A 114 -8.55 3.95 -20.80
C THR A 114 -7.61 3.30 -19.79
N THR A 115 -7.75 1.98 -19.60
CA THR A 115 -6.95 1.23 -18.63
C THR A 115 -6.45 -0.04 -19.27
N ILE A 116 -5.13 -0.21 -19.24
CA ILE A 116 -4.47 -1.46 -19.63
C ILE A 116 -3.62 -1.97 -18.47
N ASN A 117 -3.85 -3.21 -18.08
CA ASN A 117 -3.08 -3.91 -17.07
C ASN A 117 -2.47 -5.18 -17.67
N LEU A 118 -1.15 -5.16 -17.81
CA LEU A 118 -0.31 -6.23 -18.33
C LEU A 118 0.73 -6.65 -17.29
N SER A 119 0.53 -6.34 -16.00
CA SER A 119 1.51 -6.63 -14.96
C SER A 119 1.71 -8.14 -14.74
N GLY A 120 2.92 -8.59 -14.41
CA GLY A 120 3.16 -10.01 -14.14
C GLY A 120 3.08 -10.85 -15.41
N ASN A 121 3.73 -10.41 -16.48
CA ASN A 121 3.85 -11.11 -17.76
C ASN A 121 5.35 -11.26 -18.12
N LEU A 122 5.65 -11.61 -19.38
CA LEU A 122 7.01 -11.86 -19.88
C LEU A 122 7.41 -10.84 -20.96
N LEU A 123 6.80 -9.64 -20.94
CA LEU A 123 7.03 -8.61 -21.96
C LEU A 123 8.47 -8.08 -21.91
N LYS A 124 9.16 -8.10 -23.05
CA LYS A 124 10.51 -7.50 -23.22
C LYS A 124 10.47 -6.08 -23.77
N GLU A 125 9.42 -5.78 -24.51
CA GLU A 125 9.10 -4.47 -25.07
C GLU A 125 7.58 -4.26 -25.05
N ALA A 126 7.17 -3.01 -25.06
CA ALA A 126 5.76 -2.64 -25.17
C ALA A 126 5.65 -1.32 -25.93
N ASP A 127 5.01 -1.38 -27.11
CA ASP A 127 4.61 -0.21 -27.87
C ASP A 127 3.12 0.05 -27.66
N LEU A 128 2.82 1.11 -26.91
CA LEU A 128 1.46 1.58 -26.62
C LEU A 128 1.22 2.98 -27.25
N SER A 129 2.10 3.42 -28.15
CA SER A 129 2.08 4.77 -28.71
C SER A 129 0.80 5.12 -29.47
N ALA A 130 0.12 4.12 -30.04
CA ALA A 130 -1.11 4.28 -30.81
C ALA A 130 -2.39 4.38 -29.95
N LEU A 131 -2.30 4.13 -28.64
CA LEU A 131 -3.42 4.09 -27.70
C LEU A 131 -3.74 5.48 -27.11
N GLU A 132 -4.31 6.36 -27.93
CA GLU A 132 -4.54 7.79 -27.60
C GLU A 132 -5.43 8.04 -26.37
N GLY A 133 -6.32 7.11 -26.02
CA GLY A 133 -7.28 7.23 -24.91
C GLY A 133 -6.76 6.81 -23.52
N LEU A 134 -5.51 6.31 -23.43
CA LEU A 134 -5.01 5.73 -22.18
C LEU A 134 -4.91 6.74 -21.04
N ILE A 135 -5.32 6.28 -19.87
CA ILE A 135 -5.28 7.00 -18.59
C ILE A 135 -4.33 6.30 -17.62
N ILE A 136 -4.41 4.96 -17.55
CA ILE A 136 -3.66 4.12 -16.61
C ILE A 136 -2.99 3.00 -17.39
N VAL A 137 -1.67 2.90 -17.22
CA VAL A 137 -0.85 1.82 -17.77
C VAL A 137 -0.14 1.11 -16.63
N ASN A 138 -0.40 -0.19 -16.48
CA ASN A 138 0.35 -1.04 -15.57
C ASN A 138 1.07 -2.15 -16.35
N LEU A 139 2.39 -2.10 -16.33
CA LEU A 139 3.33 -3.03 -16.95
C LEU A 139 4.31 -3.60 -15.90
N SER A 140 3.97 -3.52 -14.61
CA SER A 140 4.88 -3.95 -13.54
C SER A 140 5.18 -5.45 -13.61
N SER A 141 6.29 -5.90 -13.02
CA SER A 141 6.67 -7.33 -12.99
C SER A 141 6.72 -7.96 -14.40
N ASN A 142 7.47 -7.32 -15.30
CA ASN A 142 7.74 -7.82 -16.66
C ASN A 142 9.27 -7.91 -16.89
N GLN A 143 9.71 -8.02 -18.14
CA GLN A 143 11.12 -8.11 -18.54
C GLN A 143 11.53 -6.91 -19.42
N LEU A 144 10.88 -5.75 -19.26
CA LEU A 144 11.12 -4.59 -20.10
C LEU A 144 12.54 -4.06 -19.90
N GLU A 145 13.37 -4.09 -20.94
CA GLU A 145 14.73 -3.53 -20.90
C GLU A 145 14.76 -2.02 -21.18
N ARG A 146 13.72 -1.52 -21.85
CA ARG A 146 13.52 -0.11 -22.21
C ARG A 146 12.17 0.36 -21.71
N PHE A 147 12.07 1.67 -21.48
CA PHE A 147 10.81 2.30 -21.14
C PHE A 147 9.80 2.11 -22.30
N PRO A 148 8.51 1.85 -22.03
CA PRO A 148 7.52 1.62 -23.08
C PRO A 148 7.31 2.86 -23.94
N GLU A 149 7.00 2.65 -25.22
CA GLU A 149 6.54 3.74 -26.09
C GLU A 149 5.11 4.09 -25.70
N LEU A 150 4.87 5.36 -25.38
CA LEU A 150 3.61 5.85 -24.81
C LEU A 150 2.89 6.81 -25.75
N PRO A 151 1.55 6.90 -25.66
CA PRO A 151 0.79 7.76 -26.55
C PRO A 151 1.13 9.23 -26.30
N LEU A 152 1.53 9.90 -27.37
CA LEU A 152 1.64 11.35 -27.44
C LEU A 152 0.39 11.86 -28.16
N SER A 153 -0.60 12.29 -27.38
CA SER A 153 -1.85 12.80 -27.94
C SER A 153 -1.56 14.00 -28.83
N LYS A 154 -2.11 14.01 -30.05
CA LYS A 154 -2.16 15.20 -30.92
C LYS A 154 -3.23 16.20 -30.46
N LEU A 155 -4.10 15.79 -29.53
CA LEU A 155 -5.18 16.59 -28.98
C LEU A 155 -4.67 17.44 -27.82
N GLU A 156 -5.30 18.59 -27.59
CA GLU A 156 -4.92 19.54 -26.53
C GLU A 156 -4.95 18.94 -25.12
N VAL A 157 -5.68 17.84 -24.92
CA VAL A 157 -5.80 17.14 -23.63
C VAL A 157 -5.19 15.74 -23.72
N GLN A 158 -4.18 15.50 -22.90
CA GLN A 158 -3.58 14.18 -22.71
C GLN A 158 -4.09 13.57 -21.41
N HIS A 159 -4.58 12.33 -21.51
CA HIS A 159 -5.29 11.67 -20.41
C HIS A 159 -4.40 10.77 -19.55
N LEU A 160 -3.21 10.39 -20.04
CA LEU A 160 -2.31 9.48 -19.34
C LEU A 160 -1.88 10.09 -18.00
N SER A 161 -2.36 9.50 -16.91
CA SER A 161 -2.24 10.01 -15.54
C SER A 161 -1.33 9.11 -14.70
N GLU A 162 -1.29 7.81 -14.97
CA GLU A 162 -0.58 6.84 -14.13
C GLU A 162 0.19 5.85 -15.00
N ILE A 163 1.50 5.74 -14.74
CA ILE A 163 2.37 4.77 -15.38
C ILE A 163 3.04 3.94 -14.27
N ASN A 164 2.81 2.63 -14.29
CA ASN A 164 3.54 1.69 -13.45
C ASN A 164 4.34 0.72 -14.31
N VAL A 165 5.66 0.78 -14.20
CA VAL A 165 6.63 -0.13 -14.83
C VAL A 165 7.58 -0.73 -13.78
N GLU A 166 7.14 -0.80 -12.53
CA GLU A 166 7.87 -1.40 -11.42
C GLU A 166 8.35 -2.82 -11.72
N LYS A 167 9.48 -3.25 -11.15
CA LYS A 167 9.97 -4.62 -11.27
C LYS A 167 10.16 -5.05 -12.72
N ASN A 168 11.01 -4.31 -13.42
CA ASN A 168 11.42 -4.53 -14.80
C ASN A 168 12.96 -4.40 -14.91
N GLN A 169 13.49 -4.29 -16.13
CA GLN A 169 14.93 -4.15 -16.40
C GLN A 169 15.30 -2.79 -17.04
N ILE A 170 14.45 -1.77 -16.85
CA ILE A 170 14.58 -0.47 -17.50
C ILE A 170 15.80 0.26 -16.95
N ARG A 171 16.64 0.80 -17.85
CA ARG A 171 17.88 1.51 -17.48
C ARG A 171 17.77 3.03 -17.51
N GLU A 172 16.83 3.56 -18.27
CA GLU A 172 16.71 4.99 -18.53
C GLU A 172 15.23 5.42 -18.61
N ILE A 173 14.96 6.63 -18.11
CA ILE A 173 13.67 7.30 -18.27
C ILE A 173 13.78 8.26 -19.48
N PRO A 174 12.92 8.15 -20.51
CA PRO A 174 13.07 8.89 -21.75
C PRO A 174 12.66 10.36 -21.62
N ALA A 175 13.37 11.25 -22.35
CA ALA A 175 13.06 12.69 -22.42
C ALA A 175 11.66 13.00 -22.97
N GLY A 176 11.09 12.08 -23.77
CA GLY A 176 9.72 12.16 -24.26
C GLY A 176 8.67 12.22 -23.16
N LEU A 177 8.97 11.80 -21.93
CA LEU A 177 8.03 11.80 -20.81
C LEU A 177 7.58 13.22 -20.42
N VAL A 178 8.38 14.25 -20.68
CA VAL A 178 7.99 15.66 -20.46
C VAL A 178 6.76 16.05 -21.28
N LYS A 179 6.57 15.40 -22.43
CA LYS A 179 5.40 15.63 -23.29
C LYS A 179 4.13 15.00 -22.71
N GLN A 180 4.20 14.31 -21.57
CA GLN A 180 3.07 13.71 -20.86
C GLN A 180 2.44 14.72 -19.88
N ASN A 181 1.69 15.69 -20.39
CA ASN A 181 1.06 16.79 -19.64
C ASN A 181 0.05 16.31 -18.57
N GLY A 182 -0.51 15.11 -18.76
CA GLY A 182 -1.48 14.50 -17.85
C GLY A 182 -0.87 13.74 -16.67
N LEU A 183 0.42 13.38 -16.74
CA LEU A 183 1.05 12.41 -15.85
C LEU A 183 1.11 12.90 -14.41
N LYS A 184 0.58 12.12 -13.48
CA LYS A 184 0.54 12.42 -12.04
C LYS A 184 1.40 11.47 -11.22
N THR A 185 1.39 10.19 -11.58
CA THR A 185 2.09 9.14 -10.84
C THR A 185 2.96 8.34 -11.80
N LEU A 186 4.25 8.24 -11.47
CA LEU A 186 5.23 7.45 -12.18
C LEU A 186 5.88 6.45 -11.21
N ASN A 187 5.55 5.18 -11.35
CA ASN A 187 6.23 4.11 -10.61
C ASN A 187 7.22 3.39 -11.53
N VAL A 188 8.51 3.56 -11.24
CA VAL A 188 9.64 2.93 -11.92
C VAL A 188 10.52 2.17 -10.91
N ALA A 189 9.96 1.78 -9.75
CA ALA A 189 10.70 1.04 -8.73
C ALA A 189 11.22 -0.32 -9.23
N GLU A 190 12.19 -0.91 -8.54
CA GLU A 190 12.74 -2.23 -8.86
C GLU A 190 13.18 -2.35 -10.33
N ASN A 191 13.91 -1.36 -10.84
CA ASN A 191 14.45 -1.34 -12.20
C ASN A 191 15.98 -1.23 -12.18
N LYS A 192 16.60 -0.94 -13.33
CA LYS A 192 18.05 -0.77 -13.50
C LYS A 192 18.44 0.69 -13.76
N ILE A 193 17.63 1.65 -13.30
CA ILE A 193 17.86 3.08 -13.51
C ILE A 193 19.04 3.54 -12.64
N GLU A 194 20.06 4.08 -13.27
CA GLU A 194 21.23 4.63 -12.57
C GLU A 194 21.16 6.15 -12.41
N LEU A 195 20.56 6.82 -13.38
CA LEU A 195 20.52 8.28 -13.47
C LEU A 195 19.08 8.74 -13.66
N VAL A 196 18.68 9.71 -12.84
CA VAL A 196 17.33 10.30 -12.91
C VAL A 196 17.43 11.65 -13.59
N PRO A 197 16.76 11.84 -14.73
CA PRO A 197 16.93 13.05 -15.52
C PRO A 197 16.23 14.25 -14.88
N GLN A 198 16.88 15.42 -14.93
CA GLN A 198 16.36 16.67 -14.38
C GLN A 198 15.03 17.09 -15.02
N PHE A 199 14.79 16.71 -16.28
CA PHE A 199 13.58 17.10 -17.00
C PHE A 199 12.28 16.53 -16.41
N LEU A 200 12.34 15.54 -15.52
CA LEU A 200 11.14 14.99 -14.86
C LEU A 200 10.34 16.04 -14.09
N VAL A 201 11.01 17.06 -13.57
CA VAL A 201 10.36 18.18 -12.88
C VAL A 201 9.58 19.09 -13.83
N LYS A 202 9.89 19.02 -15.14
CA LYS A 202 9.14 19.75 -16.17
C LYS A 202 7.80 19.09 -16.51
N CYS A 203 7.52 17.88 -16.01
CA CYS A 203 6.20 17.27 -16.15
C CYS A 203 5.19 18.06 -15.28
N PRO A 204 4.23 18.79 -15.87
CA PRO A 204 3.49 19.85 -15.17
C PRO A 204 2.55 19.35 -14.08
N ARG A 205 2.21 18.06 -14.09
CA ARG A 205 1.25 17.45 -13.15
C ARG A 205 1.85 16.30 -12.34
N LEU A 206 3.14 16.00 -12.49
CA LEU A 206 3.79 14.89 -11.80
C LEU A 206 3.90 15.21 -10.30
N LYS A 207 3.24 14.41 -9.48
CA LYS A 207 3.18 14.59 -8.02
C LYS A 207 3.84 13.45 -7.27
N GLU A 208 3.74 12.25 -7.84
CA GLU A 208 4.19 11.02 -7.24
C GLU A 208 5.19 10.35 -8.18
N ILE A 209 6.37 10.08 -7.64
CA ILE A 209 7.40 9.31 -8.31
C ILE A 209 7.92 8.27 -7.33
N ASN A 210 7.96 7.02 -7.78
CA ASN A 210 8.57 5.91 -7.06
C ASN A 210 9.75 5.39 -7.87
N LEU A 211 10.94 5.52 -7.28
CA LEU A 211 12.23 5.16 -7.88
C LEU A 211 12.94 4.08 -7.06
N LYS A 212 12.25 3.50 -6.07
CA LYS A 212 12.84 2.58 -5.09
C LYS A 212 13.56 1.42 -5.75
N GLU A 213 14.53 0.86 -5.05
CA GLU A 213 15.19 -0.37 -5.49
C GLU A 213 15.81 -0.27 -6.90
N ASN A 214 16.21 0.93 -7.31
CA ASN A 214 17.03 1.18 -8.50
C ASN A 214 18.50 1.38 -8.13
N PRO A 215 19.46 1.00 -9.00
CA PRO A 215 20.89 1.20 -8.81
C PRO A 215 21.31 2.67 -9.04
N LEU A 216 20.62 3.62 -8.42
CA LEU A 216 20.85 5.05 -8.56
C LEU A 216 22.29 5.45 -8.17
N LYS A 217 23.02 6.06 -9.10
CA LYS A 217 24.39 6.58 -8.91
C LYS A 217 24.43 7.74 -7.94
N ASP A 218 23.42 8.61 -7.98
CA ASP A 218 23.26 9.67 -7.00
C ASP A 218 22.81 9.04 -5.67
N LYS A 219 23.78 8.85 -4.77
CA LYS A 219 23.58 8.28 -3.44
C LYS A 219 22.62 9.10 -2.58
N ARG A 220 22.52 10.41 -2.79
CA ARG A 220 21.59 11.30 -2.07
C ARG A 220 20.18 11.13 -2.62
N LEU A 221 20.02 11.10 -3.93
CA LEU A 221 18.74 10.78 -4.57
C LEU A 221 18.25 9.39 -4.16
N LYS A 222 19.12 8.38 -4.20
CA LYS A 222 18.81 7.01 -3.76
C LYS A 222 18.22 6.99 -2.34
N LYS A 223 18.82 7.73 -1.40
CA LYS A 223 18.31 7.84 -0.03
C LYS A 223 16.98 8.58 0.10
N LEU A 224 16.78 9.64 -0.69
CA LEU A 224 15.50 10.37 -0.71
C LEU A 224 14.36 9.49 -1.22
N VAL A 225 14.66 8.67 -2.23
CA VAL A 225 13.74 7.73 -2.84
C VAL A 225 13.30 6.63 -1.85
N GLU A 226 14.21 6.06 -1.07
CA GLU A 226 13.87 5.02 -0.08
C GLU A 226 12.91 5.49 1.02
N GLN A 227 12.88 6.80 1.29
CA GLN A 227 12.00 7.42 2.28
C GLN A 227 10.57 7.71 1.76
N CYS A 228 10.20 7.30 0.54
CA CYS A 228 8.88 7.51 -0.09
C CYS A 228 8.42 8.97 -0.23
N ARG A 229 9.32 9.95 -0.17
CA ARG A 229 8.92 11.38 -0.20
C ARG A 229 8.94 11.94 -1.61
N SER A 230 7.96 11.57 -2.44
CA SER A 230 7.94 11.94 -3.87
C SER A 230 8.11 13.45 -4.13
N LYS A 231 7.51 14.32 -3.32
CA LYS A 231 7.72 15.78 -3.45
C LYS A 231 9.19 16.18 -3.24
N GLN A 232 9.83 15.66 -2.21
CA GLN A 232 11.24 15.97 -1.92
C GLN A 232 12.19 15.35 -2.94
N VAL A 233 11.83 14.18 -3.48
CA VAL A 233 12.55 13.57 -4.61
C VAL A 233 12.50 14.48 -5.82
N LEU A 234 11.32 14.99 -6.19
CA LEU A 234 11.17 15.94 -7.31
C LEU A 234 11.91 17.26 -7.05
N ASP A 235 11.77 17.87 -5.86
CA ASP A 235 12.48 19.10 -5.48
C ASP A 235 14.02 18.92 -5.54
N TYR A 236 14.52 17.72 -5.22
CA TYR A 236 15.93 17.41 -5.30
C TYR A 236 16.40 17.18 -6.74
N VAL A 237 15.62 16.43 -7.53
CA VAL A 237 15.88 16.20 -8.96
C VAL A 237 15.87 17.52 -9.72
N GLU A 238 15.07 18.51 -9.31
CA GLU A 238 15.07 19.85 -9.91
C GLU A 238 16.44 20.52 -9.87
N LYS A 239 17.16 20.35 -8.75
CA LYS A 239 18.44 21.05 -8.51
C LYS A 239 19.66 20.22 -8.85
N ASN A 240 19.54 18.89 -8.78
CA ASN A 240 20.68 17.96 -8.84
C ASN A 240 20.46 16.78 -9.80
N GLY A 241 19.34 16.77 -10.54
CA GLY A 241 19.04 15.73 -11.52
C GLY A 241 20.07 15.65 -12.62
N HIS A 242 20.20 14.47 -13.23
CA HIS A 242 21.12 14.26 -14.32
C HIS A 242 20.73 15.10 -15.53
N VAL A 243 21.66 15.91 -16.03
CA VAL A 243 21.56 16.57 -17.33
C VAL A 243 22.30 15.69 -18.31
N ALA A 244 21.57 14.99 -19.17
CA ALA A 244 22.19 14.21 -20.22
C ALA A 244 23.01 15.16 -21.12
N PRO A 245 24.28 14.85 -21.41
CA PRO A 245 25.02 15.57 -22.44
C PRO A 245 24.31 15.39 -23.78
N ALA A 246 24.33 16.42 -24.63
CA ALA A 246 23.85 16.29 -25.99
C ALA A 246 24.74 15.25 -26.72
N ASN A 247 24.14 14.09 -27.01
CA ASN A 247 24.63 12.96 -27.80
C ASN A 247 25.75 12.04 -27.21
N ALA A 248 25.59 10.74 -27.53
CA ALA A 248 26.55 9.64 -27.64
C ALA A 248 26.81 8.68 -26.44
N SER A 249 26.16 7.50 -26.54
CA SER A 249 26.70 6.12 -26.52
C SER A 249 27.78 5.64 -25.51
N SER A 250 27.36 4.67 -24.67
CA SER A 250 28.01 3.41 -24.23
C SER A 250 29.52 3.30 -23.96
N SER A 251 29.90 2.79 -22.78
CA SER A 251 30.52 1.43 -22.60
C SER A 251 31.05 1.21 -21.17
N SER A 252 31.13 -0.07 -20.80
CA SER A 252 31.40 -0.69 -19.50
C SER A 252 32.88 -0.80 -19.14
N ASN A 253 33.20 -0.99 -17.85
CA ASN A 253 33.92 -2.19 -17.37
C ASN A 253 34.17 -2.20 -15.84
N SER A 254 34.21 -3.42 -15.33
CA SER A 254 34.33 -3.92 -13.95
C SER A 254 35.75 -3.94 -13.38
N ALA A 255 35.90 -3.90 -12.05
CA ALA A 255 36.93 -4.66 -11.31
C ALA A 255 36.62 -4.71 -9.79
N GLN A 256 36.90 -5.87 -9.20
CA GLN A 256 36.76 -6.28 -7.79
C GLN A 256 37.89 -5.73 -6.89
N GLU A 257 37.66 -5.63 -5.57
CA GLU A 257 38.42 -6.35 -4.51
C GLU A 257 38.29 -5.77 -3.09
N ALA A 258 37.98 -6.70 -2.16
CA ALA A 258 38.53 -7.00 -0.83
C ALA A 258 38.65 -5.96 0.32
N GLU A 259 38.30 -6.46 1.51
CA GLU A 259 38.19 -5.88 2.85
C GLU A 259 39.53 -5.63 3.58
N SER A 260 39.54 -4.67 4.50
CA SER A 260 40.26 -4.78 5.77
C SER A 260 39.68 -3.85 6.86
N ASP A 261 39.57 -4.42 8.06
CA ASP A 261 39.07 -3.88 9.34
C ASP A 261 40.00 -2.85 9.99
N GLU A 262 39.45 -1.84 10.71
CA GLU A 262 40.11 -1.09 11.80
C GLU A 262 39.11 -0.27 12.68
N PRO A 263 39.50 0.18 13.91
CA PRO A 263 38.69 0.10 15.14
C PRO A 263 37.91 1.38 15.60
N LYS A 264 37.11 1.18 16.69
CA LYS A 264 35.99 1.97 17.25
C LYS A 264 36.27 3.43 17.69
N GLY A 265 35.37 4.35 17.30
CA GLY A 265 35.26 5.78 17.72
C GLY A 265 34.05 6.09 18.64
N PRO A 266 33.81 7.38 19.00
CA PRO A 266 33.02 7.80 20.18
C PRO A 266 31.52 7.51 20.07
N ALA A 267 30.87 7.32 21.23
CA ALA A 267 29.53 6.74 21.37
C ALA A 267 28.48 7.41 20.48
N GLU A 268 27.85 6.59 19.64
CA GLU A 268 26.81 6.96 18.70
C GLU A 268 25.46 7.10 19.44
N ILE A 269 24.76 8.22 19.25
CA ILE A 269 23.41 8.45 19.81
C ILE A 269 22.45 7.53 19.08
N ARG A 270 21.88 6.56 19.81
CA ARG A 270 20.95 5.55 19.29
C ARG A 270 19.64 5.64 20.06
N PRO A 271 18.52 6.03 19.41
CA PRO A 271 17.22 5.98 20.02
C PRO A 271 16.92 4.55 20.44
N LYS A 272 16.28 4.41 21.59
CA LYS A 272 16.14 3.12 22.24
C LYS A 272 14.68 2.80 22.51
N ILE A 273 14.28 1.58 22.19
CA ILE A 273 13.01 1.02 22.66
C ILE A 273 13.34 -0.03 23.71
N THR A 274 12.89 0.22 24.94
CA THR A 274 13.05 -0.71 26.06
C THR A 274 11.74 -1.47 26.23
N VAL A 275 11.75 -2.76 25.89
CA VAL A 275 10.59 -3.64 26.06
C VAL A 275 10.51 -4.12 27.50
N LEU A 276 9.45 -3.75 28.20
CA LEU A 276 9.18 -4.14 29.58
C LEU A 276 8.30 -5.38 29.61
N LYS A 277 8.64 -6.34 30.46
CA LYS A 277 7.77 -7.49 30.73
C LYS A 277 6.50 -7.01 31.44
N PRO A 278 5.35 -7.69 31.23
CA PRO A 278 4.14 -7.36 31.96
C PRO A 278 4.38 -7.71 33.43
N ALA A 279 4.07 -6.77 34.33
CA ALA A 279 3.98 -7.07 35.76
C ALA A 279 2.94 -8.18 36.02
N ASP A 280 3.00 -8.84 37.18
CA ASP A 280 2.01 -9.87 37.52
C ASP A 280 0.58 -9.30 37.67
N SER A 281 0.48 -7.99 37.94
CA SER A 281 -0.76 -7.22 37.95
C SER A 281 -1.04 -6.48 36.62
N ALA A 282 -0.33 -6.81 35.54
CA ALA A 282 -0.51 -6.17 34.25
C ALA A 282 -1.86 -6.51 33.65
N ARG A 283 -2.46 -5.52 32.98
CA ARG A 283 -3.77 -5.67 32.35
C ARG A 283 -3.74 -6.78 31.31
N ARG A 284 -4.77 -7.62 31.36
CA ARG A 284 -5.00 -8.69 30.41
C ARG A 284 -5.94 -8.20 29.32
N VAL A 285 -5.64 -8.56 28.07
CA VAL A 285 -6.57 -8.36 26.95
C VAL A 285 -7.13 -9.71 26.56
N SER A 286 -8.44 -9.87 26.54
CA SER A 286 -9.11 -11.12 26.16
C SER A 286 -10.10 -10.91 25.01
N PHE A 287 -10.57 -12.01 24.41
CA PHE A 287 -11.55 -11.98 23.32
C PHE A 287 -12.72 -12.90 23.63
N SER A 288 -13.95 -12.48 23.31
CA SER A 288 -15.04 -13.45 23.12
C SER A 288 -14.79 -14.26 21.84
N PRO A 289 -15.30 -15.51 21.76
CA PRO A 289 -15.18 -16.33 20.55
C PRO A 289 -15.68 -15.62 19.29
N GLU A 290 -16.81 -14.92 19.39
CA GLU A 290 -17.45 -14.19 18.30
C GLU A 290 -16.60 -13.00 17.85
N ALA A 291 -16.06 -12.23 18.81
CA ALA A 291 -15.17 -11.12 18.53
C ALA A 291 -13.89 -11.58 17.83
N LYS A 292 -13.33 -12.72 18.26
CA LYS A 292 -12.13 -13.30 17.65
C LYS A 292 -12.38 -13.75 16.22
N GLN A 293 -13.55 -14.30 15.91
CA GLN A 293 -13.94 -14.70 14.56
C GLN A 293 -14.08 -13.49 13.62
N LEU A 294 -14.73 -12.42 14.11
CA LEU A 294 -14.98 -11.22 13.30
C LEU A 294 -13.73 -10.34 13.14
N ARG A 295 -12.82 -10.34 14.12
CA ARG A 295 -11.60 -9.50 14.09
C ARG A 295 -10.38 -10.24 14.69
N PRO A 296 -9.78 -11.18 13.94
CA PRO A 296 -8.77 -12.09 14.48
C PRO A 296 -7.39 -11.45 14.71
N HIS A 297 -7.05 -10.39 13.97
CA HIS A 297 -5.71 -9.80 13.95
C HIS A 297 -5.67 -8.49 14.73
N VAL A 298 -5.20 -8.58 15.97
CA VAL A 298 -5.18 -7.47 16.92
C VAL A 298 -3.88 -7.51 17.72
N LEU A 299 -3.22 -6.35 17.85
CA LEU A 299 -1.99 -6.16 18.61
C LEU A 299 -2.16 -5.05 19.64
N HIS A 300 -1.61 -5.26 20.82
CA HIS A 300 -1.57 -4.29 21.91
C HIS A 300 -0.17 -4.15 22.46
N CYS A 301 0.19 -2.92 22.81
CA CYS A 301 1.31 -2.66 23.71
C CYS A 301 1.01 -1.39 24.52
N ILE A 302 1.71 -1.22 25.64
CA ILE A 302 1.58 -0.03 26.47
C ILE A 302 2.86 0.78 26.36
N VAL A 303 2.77 2.04 25.97
CA VAL A 303 3.91 2.96 26.09
C VAL A 303 3.87 3.61 27.46
N ARG A 304 4.92 3.42 28.26
CA ARG A 304 5.08 3.99 29.61
C ARG A 304 5.85 5.30 29.56
N ASP A 305 5.59 6.16 30.55
CA ASP A 305 6.24 7.45 30.77
C ASP A 305 6.40 8.34 29.54
N PHE A 306 5.44 8.28 28.62
CA PHE A 306 5.47 9.05 27.38
C PHE A 306 5.00 10.48 27.63
N THR A 307 5.74 11.45 27.08
CA THR A 307 5.37 12.86 27.15
C THR A 307 5.03 13.36 25.75
N ILE A 308 3.82 13.89 25.56
CA ILE A 308 3.39 14.43 24.27
C ILE A 308 3.80 15.90 24.18
N GLY A 309 4.93 16.18 23.52
CA GLY A 309 5.41 17.55 23.35
C GLY A 309 4.50 18.39 22.45
N SER A 310 3.96 17.81 21.37
CA SER A 310 3.02 18.47 20.48
C SER A 310 1.82 17.58 20.14
N MET A 311 0.65 17.91 20.70
CA MET A 311 -0.60 17.23 20.35
C MET A 311 -0.89 17.29 18.85
N LYS A 312 -0.54 18.39 18.18
CA LYS A 312 -0.72 18.53 16.73
C LYS A 312 0.12 17.49 15.96
N LYS A 313 1.41 17.32 16.31
CA LYS A 313 2.27 16.31 15.67
C LYS A 313 1.79 14.90 15.99
N PHE A 314 1.36 14.63 17.22
CA PHE A 314 0.84 13.33 17.65
C PHE A 314 -0.41 12.93 16.87
N LEU A 315 -1.36 13.86 16.68
CA LEU A 315 -2.55 13.62 15.87
C LEU A 315 -2.21 13.52 14.37
N GLN A 316 -1.27 14.33 13.89
CA GLN A 316 -0.81 14.28 12.49
C GLN A 316 -0.17 12.92 12.17
N LEU A 317 0.70 12.41 13.06
CA LEU A 317 1.30 11.08 12.92
C LEU A 317 0.22 10.00 12.76
N GLN A 318 -0.79 10.01 13.62
CA GLN A 318 -1.89 9.04 13.53
C GLN A 318 -2.66 9.18 12.21
N ASN A 319 -2.99 10.40 11.78
CA ASN A 319 -3.68 10.62 10.50
C ASN A 319 -2.84 10.16 9.31
N ASP A 320 -1.54 10.47 9.28
CA ASP A 320 -0.62 10.06 8.23
C ASP A 320 -0.49 8.53 8.15
N LEU A 321 -0.43 7.86 9.30
CA LEU A 321 -0.42 6.39 9.34
C LEU A 321 -1.75 5.80 8.88
N HIS A 322 -2.88 6.39 9.29
CA HIS A 322 -4.20 5.92 8.83
C HIS A 322 -4.38 6.07 7.32
N ASP A 323 -3.89 7.16 6.73
CA ASP A 323 -4.02 7.44 5.30
C ASP A 323 -3.08 6.56 4.46
N ASN A 324 -1.85 6.34 4.91
CA ASN A 324 -0.80 5.65 4.16
C ASN A 324 -0.65 4.18 4.56
N GLU A 325 -0.28 3.93 5.83
CA GLU A 325 0.05 2.59 6.31
C GLU A 325 -1.19 1.74 6.61
N CYS A 326 -2.36 2.34 6.85
CA CYS A 326 -3.62 1.61 7.09
C CYS A 326 -4.59 1.63 5.89
N GLY A 327 -4.18 2.23 4.76
CA GLY A 327 -4.99 2.32 3.54
C GLY A 327 -6.32 3.01 3.75
N LYS A 328 -6.30 4.18 4.41
CA LYS A 328 -7.51 4.96 4.75
C LYS A 328 -8.50 4.16 5.59
N ARG A 329 -7.97 3.38 6.54
CA ARG A 329 -8.71 2.51 7.47
C ARG A 329 -9.38 1.30 6.84
N GLU A 330 -9.07 0.98 5.58
CA GLU A 330 -9.73 -0.13 4.89
C GLU A 330 -9.21 -1.51 5.35
N PHE A 331 -7.94 -1.61 5.71
CA PHE A 331 -7.33 -2.90 6.07
C PHE A 331 -6.75 -2.94 7.49
N ALA A 332 -6.49 -1.79 8.12
CA ALA A 332 -6.06 -1.69 9.51
C ALA A 332 -6.59 -0.43 10.17
N THR A 333 -6.63 -0.39 11.50
CA THR A 333 -6.93 0.82 12.28
C THR A 333 -6.05 0.90 13.51
N ILE A 334 -5.54 2.10 13.77
CA ILE A 334 -4.87 2.44 15.02
C ILE A 334 -5.89 3.09 15.96
N ALA A 335 -5.81 2.76 17.24
CA ALA A 335 -6.49 3.44 18.31
C ALA A 335 -5.49 3.68 19.45
N THR A 336 -5.48 4.91 19.98
CA THR A 336 -4.64 5.29 21.13
C THR A 336 -5.53 5.73 22.28
N HIS A 337 -5.20 5.26 23.48
CA HIS A 337 -5.99 5.53 24.69
C HIS A 337 -5.10 5.96 25.85
N ASP A 338 -5.63 6.85 26.67
CA ASP A 338 -5.06 7.18 27.96
C ASP A 338 -5.31 6.04 28.96
N LEU A 339 -4.24 5.32 29.31
CA LEU A 339 -4.31 4.15 30.17
C LEU A 339 -4.81 4.48 31.59
N ALA A 340 -4.61 5.71 32.07
CA ALA A 340 -5.08 6.13 33.39
C ALA A 340 -6.62 6.21 33.45
N LYS A 341 -7.28 6.34 32.29
CA LYS A 341 -8.74 6.43 32.17
C LYS A 341 -9.41 5.07 31.90
N ILE A 342 -8.64 3.99 31.86
CA ILE A 342 -9.11 2.62 31.64
C ILE A 342 -9.04 1.85 32.96
N LYS A 343 -10.06 1.06 33.28
CA LYS A 343 -10.12 0.31 34.54
C LYS A 343 -10.02 -1.20 34.32
N GLY A 344 -9.29 -1.90 35.19
CA GLY A 344 -9.22 -3.35 35.17
C GLY A 344 -8.66 -3.94 33.87
N ASP A 345 -9.04 -5.19 33.62
CA ASP A 345 -8.75 -5.92 32.41
C ASP A 345 -9.63 -5.45 31.24
N LEU A 346 -9.24 -5.90 30.06
CA LEU A 346 -9.81 -5.44 28.79
C LEU A 346 -10.30 -6.63 27.98
N ARG A 347 -11.43 -6.44 27.30
CA ARG A 347 -12.04 -7.52 26.53
C ARG A 347 -12.63 -7.01 25.22
N TYR A 348 -12.27 -7.69 24.14
CA TYR A 348 -13.00 -7.61 22.89
C TYR A 348 -14.26 -8.46 22.99
N GLN A 349 -15.37 -7.85 22.67
CA GLN A 349 -16.69 -8.46 22.67
C GLN A 349 -17.37 -8.16 21.33
N ALA A 350 -18.35 -8.99 20.97
CA ALA A 350 -19.21 -8.74 19.84
C ALA A 350 -20.65 -8.78 20.32
N ASP A 351 -21.43 -7.76 19.97
CA ASP A 351 -22.84 -7.68 20.34
C ASP A 351 -23.61 -6.91 19.27
N LEU A 352 -24.93 -6.93 19.34
CA LEU A 352 -25.79 -6.14 18.49
C LEU A 352 -25.47 -4.65 18.67
N SER A 353 -25.31 -3.94 17.56
CA SER A 353 -24.91 -2.54 17.49
C SER A 353 -25.87 -1.60 18.23
N GLU A 354 -27.11 -2.01 18.48
CA GLU A 354 -28.08 -1.26 19.30
C GLU A 354 -27.81 -1.37 20.81
N GLN A 355 -27.13 -2.43 21.25
CA GLN A 355 -26.82 -2.70 22.67
C GLN A 355 -25.46 -2.12 23.09
N ILE A 356 -24.64 -1.71 22.13
CA ILE A 356 -23.31 -1.15 22.38
C ILE A 356 -23.42 0.37 22.51
N GLU A 357 -23.17 0.90 23.71
CA GLU A 357 -23.14 2.35 23.95
C GLU A 357 -21.71 2.87 24.06
N ILE A 358 -21.42 3.97 23.35
CA ILE A 358 -20.14 4.65 23.39
C ILE A 358 -20.33 6.17 23.39
N THR A 359 -19.46 6.89 24.09
CA THR A 359 -19.27 8.33 23.89
C THR A 359 -18.21 8.49 22.80
N PRO A 360 -18.56 8.68 21.50
CA PRO A 360 -17.58 8.72 20.42
C PRO A 360 -16.62 9.89 20.61
N LEU A 361 -15.39 9.78 20.09
CA LEU A 361 -14.37 10.82 20.20
C LEU A 361 -14.89 12.21 19.77
N ASN A 362 -14.72 13.22 20.63
CA ASN A 362 -15.27 14.58 20.50
C ASN A 362 -16.81 14.68 20.57
N GLY A 363 -17.49 13.58 20.92
CA GLY A 363 -18.93 13.53 21.18
C GLY A 363 -19.29 14.16 22.53
N LYS A 364 -20.51 14.70 22.63
CA LYS A 364 -21.01 15.36 23.85
C LYS A 364 -21.83 14.42 24.76
N SER A 365 -22.31 13.31 24.22
CA SER A 365 -23.19 12.36 24.92
C SER A 365 -22.96 10.94 24.41
N LYS A 366 -23.35 9.97 25.23
CA LYS A 366 -23.41 8.57 24.82
C LYS A 366 -24.40 8.37 23.67
N VAL A 367 -24.05 7.48 22.76
CA VAL A 367 -24.89 7.04 21.64
C VAL A 367 -24.70 5.55 21.42
N THR A 368 -25.69 4.88 20.84
CA THR A 368 -25.54 3.49 20.42
C THR A 368 -24.64 3.40 19.20
N ALA A 369 -23.93 2.28 19.05
CA ALA A 369 -23.08 2.03 17.90
C ALA A 369 -23.86 2.02 16.59
N ALA A 370 -25.10 1.51 16.61
CA ALA A 370 -26.04 1.53 15.47
C ALA A 370 -26.34 2.97 15.03
N LYS A 371 -26.72 3.84 15.98
CA LYS A 371 -27.02 5.25 15.68
C LYS A 371 -25.79 5.98 15.17
N TYR A 372 -24.64 5.80 15.82
CA TYR A 372 -23.39 6.44 15.40
C TYR A 372 -22.96 6.01 14.00
N TYR A 373 -23.10 4.72 13.68
CA TYR A 373 -22.82 4.17 12.36
C TYR A 373 -23.71 4.79 11.29
N GLU A 374 -25.01 4.89 11.55
CA GLU A 374 -25.97 5.47 10.62
C GLU A 374 -25.71 6.97 10.41
N ASP A 375 -25.44 7.73 11.48
CA ASP A 375 -25.08 9.15 11.40
C ASP A 375 -23.81 9.36 10.53
N LEU A 376 -22.80 8.48 10.68
CA LEU A 376 -21.60 8.52 9.85
C LEU A 376 -21.89 8.18 8.37
N ARG A 377 -22.77 7.22 8.10
CA ARG A 377 -23.20 6.90 6.72
C ARG A 377 -23.91 8.08 6.08
N GLN A 378 -24.83 8.72 6.79
CA GLN A 378 -25.58 9.88 6.29
C GLN A 378 -24.64 11.06 6.01
N GLN A 379 -23.68 11.33 6.90
CA GLN A 379 -22.65 12.35 6.67
C GLN A 379 -21.79 12.05 5.44
N ALA A 380 -21.34 10.80 5.30
CA ALA A 380 -20.57 10.35 4.14
C ALA A 380 -21.36 10.51 2.83
N GLU A 381 -22.66 10.23 2.85
CA GLU A 381 -23.55 10.37 1.70
C GLU A 381 -23.84 11.84 1.38
N ALA A 382 -24.07 12.68 2.39
CA ALA A 382 -24.23 14.12 2.21
C ALA A 382 -22.98 14.76 1.57
N ILE A 383 -21.79 14.43 2.07
CA ILE A 383 -20.51 14.90 1.49
C ILE A 383 -20.34 14.40 0.05
N ARG A 384 -20.74 13.15 -0.24
CA ARG A 384 -20.69 12.60 -1.59
C ARG A 384 -21.63 13.35 -2.54
N LYS A 385 -22.87 13.65 -2.12
CA LYS A 385 -23.86 14.41 -2.87
C LYS A 385 -23.40 15.85 -3.10
N GLU A 386 -22.93 16.53 -2.06
CA GLU A 386 -22.41 17.90 -2.12
C GLU A 386 -21.23 18.01 -3.11
N LYS A 387 -20.28 17.08 -3.04
CA LYS A 387 -19.11 17.05 -3.94
C LYS A 387 -19.40 16.47 -5.32
N LYS A 388 -20.66 16.15 -5.64
CA LYS A 388 -21.12 15.54 -6.90
C LYS A 388 -20.29 14.32 -7.31
N ARG A 389 -19.91 13.47 -6.34
CA ARG A 389 -19.07 12.30 -6.59
C ARG A 389 -19.92 11.05 -6.79
N ASN A 390 -19.57 10.24 -7.80
CA ASN A 390 -20.19 8.93 -7.99
C ASN A 390 -19.73 7.89 -6.95
N THR A 391 -18.66 8.16 -6.21
CA THR A 391 -18.11 7.28 -5.17
C THR A 391 -17.85 8.04 -3.87
N TYR A 392 -17.94 7.34 -2.72
CA TYR A 392 -17.56 7.90 -1.43
C TYR A 392 -16.07 8.28 -1.41
N SER A 393 -15.70 9.34 -0.68
CA SER A 393 -14.28 9.66 -0.45
C SER A 393 -13.58 8.49 0.23
N GLY A 394 -12.28 8.29 -0.04
CA GLY A 394 -11.51 7.20 0.58
C GLY A 394 -11.63 7.14 2.11
N VAL A 395 -11.76 8.31 2.76
CA VAL A 395 -11.95 8.44 4.21
C VAL A 395 -13.27 7.84 4.71
N HIS A 396 -14.26 7.55 3.85
CA HIS A 396 -15.55 6.98 4.27
C HIS A 396 -15.77 5.56 3.72
N LYS A 397 -14.82 5.01 2.96
CA LYS A 397 -14.97 3.67 2.40
C LYS A 397 -14.98 2.57 3.47
N PHE A 398 -14.26 2.77 4.56
CA PHE A 398 -14.22 1.84 5.68
C PHE A 398 -15.58 1.64 6.37
N ILE A 399 -16.51 2.61 6.25
CA ILE A 399 -17.85 2.51 6.85
C ILE A 399 -18.64 1.35 6.21
N ASN A 400 -18.40 1.04 4.94
CA ASN A 400 -19.09 -0.07 4.26
C ASN A 400 -18.49 -1.45 4.58
N LEU A 401 -17.39 -1.52 5.35
CA LEU A 401 -16.75 -2.77 5.74
C LEU A 401 -17.48 -3.47 6.88
N LEU A 402 -18.28 -2.74 7.66
CA LEU A 402 -19.17 -3.31 8.65
C LEU A 402 -20.47 -3.73 7.95
N LYS A 403 -20.60 -5.01 7.63
CA LYS A 403 -21.83 -5.61 7.10
C LYS A 403 -22.44 -6.48 8.20
N GLY A 404 -23.62 -6.09 8.68
CA GLY A 404 -24.37 -6.83 9.71
C GLY A 404 -24.73 -5.97 10.92
N GLU A 405 -25.56 -6.52 11.79
CA GLU A 405 -26.06 -5.86 13.00
C GLU A 405 -25.12 -6.04 14.20
N VAL A 406 -24.17 -6.98 14.14
CA VAL A 406 -23.23 -7.31 15.22
C VAL A 406 -21.90 -6.61 15.00
N PHE A 407 -21.47 -5.80 15.97
CA PHE A 407 -20.19 -5.08 15.93
C PHE A 407 -19.23 -5.60 16.98
N VAL A 408 -17.94 -5.57 16.65
CA VAL A 408 -16.86 -5.83 17.60
C VAL A 408 -16.48 -4.54 18.29
N PHE A 409 -16.41 -4.57 19.61
CA PHE A 409 -16.03 -3.43 20.44
C PHE A 409 -15.04 -3.88 21.51
N PHE A 410 -14.24 -2.92 21.97
CA PHE A 410 -13.26 -3.12 23.02
C PHE A 410 -13.76 -2.44 24.28
N ALA A 411 -13.88 -3.18 25.38
CA ALA A 411 -14.41 -2.68 26.64
C ALA A 411 -13.52 -3.03 27.82
N ASP A 412 -13.68 -2.27 28.89
CA ASP A 412 -13.04 -2.53 30.18
C ASP A 412 -13.95 -3.32 31.14
N ASP A 413 -13.44 -3.72 32.30
CA ASP A 413 -14.18 -4.55 33.27
C ASP A 413 -15.45 -3.86 33.83
N ASP A 414 -15.49 -2.53 33.83
CA ASP A 414 -16.67 -1.73 34.20
C ASP A 414 -17.72 -1.71 33.05
N LYS A 415 -17.50 -2.52 32.00
CA LYS A 415 -18.29 -2.59 30.77
C LYS A 415 -18.31 -1.28 29.98
N LYS A 416 -17.35 -0.38 30.22
CA LYS A 416 -17.23 0.83 29.43
C LYS A 416 -16.59 0.49 28.10
N VAL A 417 -17.26 0.83 27.00
CA VAL A 417 -16.69 0.73 25.65
C VAL A 417 -15.59 1.77 25.47
N ILE A 418 -14.37 1.31 25.19
CA ILE A 418 -13.18 2.16 25.02
C ILE A 418 -12.83 2.39 23.55
N SER A 419 -13.15 1.45 22.65
CA SER A 419 -13.03 1.64 21.20
C SER A 419 -14.08 0.81 20.45
N LEU A 420 -14.43 1.28 19.25
CA LEU A 420 -15.34 0.61 18.32
C LEU A 420 -14.65 0.51 16.93
N PRO A 421 -13.74 -0.45 16.73
CA PRO A 421 -12.99 -0.57 15.48
C PRO A 421 -13.88 -1.01 14.31
N PRO A 422 -13.74 -0.45 13.08
CA PRO A 422 -12.80 0.60 12.66
C PRO A 422 -13.34 2.04 12.81
N LEU A 423 -14.45 2.24 13.52
CA LEU A 423 -15.23 3.49 13.50
C LEU A 423 -14.62 4.61 14.35
N THR A 424 -14.42 4.39 15.65
CA THR A 424 -14.01 5.47 16.57
C THR A 424 -13.46 4.97 17.90
N ASN A 425 -12.84 5.89 18.64
CA ASN A 425 -12.44 5.70 20.03
C ASN A 425 -13.47 6.34 20.96
N CYS A 426 -13.45 5.95 22.24
CA CYS A 426 -14.24 6.61 23.27
C CYS A 426 -13.59 7.94 23.69
N ASP A 427 -14.38 9.01 23.79
CA ASP A 427 -13.92 10.32 24.26
C ASP A 427 -13.40 10.24 25.71
N GLU A 428 -13.99 9.36 26.53
CA GLU A 428 -13.62 9.19 27.93
C GLU A 428 -12.22 8.59 28.10
N THR A 429 -11.68 7.90 27.09
CA THR A 429 -10.31 7.37 27.09
C THR A 429 -9.37 8.17 26.19
N LYS A 430 -9.79 9.36 25.73
CA LYS A 430 -8.98 10.18 24.83
C LYS A 430 -7.64 10.56 25.43
N VAL A 431 -6.62 10.50 24.60
CA VAL A 431 -5.28 10.98 24.89
C VAL A 431 -5.29 12.51 24.95
N GLY A 432 -4.70 13.07 25.99
CA GLY A 432 -4.51 14.51 26.17
C GLY A 432 -3.07 14.86 26.53
N PRO A 433 -2.76 16.16 26.73
CA PRO A 433 -1.41 16.62 27.07
C PRO A 433 -0.85 16.00 28.36
N GLU A 434 -1.73 15.68 29.32
CA GLU A 434 -1.37 15.10 30.61
C GLU A 434 -1.20 13.57 30.57
N THR A 435 -1.50 12.93 29.44
CA THR A 435 -1.42 11.48 29.31
C THR A 435 0.05 11.02 29.38
N ARG A 436 0.35 10.14 30.34
CA ARG A 436 1.70 9.58 30.56
C ARG A 436 1.86 8.14 30.12
N HIS A 437 0.75 7.41 30.01
CA HIS A 437 0.75 6.01 29.64
C HIS A 437 -0.26 5.79 28.52
N LEU A 438 0.21 5.30 27.37
CA LEU A 438 -0.62 5.07 26.20
C LEU A 438 -0.89 3.58 26.05
N LEU A 439 -2.16 3.19 26.00
CA LEU A 439 -2.52 1.90 25.43
C LEU A 439 -2.62 2.07 23.91
N LEU A 440 -1.79 1.34 23.18
CA LEU A 440 -1.83 1.29 21.72
C LEU A 440 -2.60 0.05 21.30
N GLU A 441 -3.61 0.26 20.48
CA GLU A 441 -4.42 -0.77 19.84
C GLU A 441 -4.18 -0.67 18.32
N VAL A 442 -3.81 -1.79 17.69
CA VAL A 442 -3.83 -1.92 16.23
C VAL A 442 -4.63 -3.15 15.86
N THR A 443 -5.61 -2.96 14.99
CA THR A 443 -6.44 -4.06 14.50
C THR A 443 -6.39 -4.10 12.97
N SER A 444 -6.45 -5.29 12.39
CA SER A 444 -6.46 -5.50 10.94
C SER A 444 -7.53 -6.50 10.53
N SER A 445 -8.18 -6.22 9.39
CA SER A 445 -9.12 -7.13 8.73
C SER A 445 -8.43 -8.05 7.71
N VAL A 446 -7.12 -7.88 7.47
CA VAL A 446 -6.38 -8.56 6.39
C VAL A 446 -5.40 -9.60 6.92
N SER A 447 -4.46 -9.20 7.80
CA SER A 447 -3.46 -10.14 8.33
C SER A 447 -2.78 -9.63 9.61
N ALA A 448 -2.19 -10.55 10.38
CA ALA A 448 -1.38 -10.21 11.55
C ALA A 448 -0.09 -9.44 11.19
N GLU A 449 0.50 -9.74 10.04
CA GLU A 449 1.68 -9.03 9.52
C GLU A 449 1.36 -7.57 9.20
N CYS A 450 0.17 -7.31 8.63
CA CYS A 450 -0.31 -5.96 8.40
C CYS A 450 -0.44 -5.17 9.70
N ALA A 451 -1.08 -5.75 10.72
CA ALA A 451 -1.19 -5.14 12.04
C ALA A 451 0.20 -4.87 12.66
N ARG A 452 1.15 -5.81 12.50
CA ARG A 452 2.53 -5.67 12.98
C ARG A 452 3.23 -4.49 12.32
N LYS A 453 3.22 -4.42 10.99
CA LYS A 453 3.85 -3.33 10.23
C LYS A 453 3.33 -1.95 10.69
N VAL A 454 2.01 -1.82 10.85
CA VAL A 454 1.37 -0.59 11.32
C VAL A 454 1.80 -0.25 12.76
N MET A 455 1.87 -1.25 13.66
CA MET A 455 2.31 -1.05 15.03
C MET A 455 3.79 -0.61 15.11
N LEU A 456 4.68 -1.18 14.28
CA LEU A 456 6.09 -0.77 14.22
C LEU A 456 6.23 0.67 13.72
N ALA A 457 5.49 1.04 12.68
CA ALA A 457 5.47 2.41 12.17
C ALA A 457 4.96 3.40 13.24
N LEU A 458 3.95 3.00 14.02
CA LEU A 458 3.43 3.79 15.14
C LEU A 458 4.48 3.96 16.25
N LEU A 459 5.08 2.89 16.74
CA LEU A 459 6.10 2.93 17.79
C LEU A 459 7.32 3.77 17.38
N LYS A 460 7.79 3.61 16.14
CA LYS A 460 8.86 4.44 15.56
C LYS A 460 8.46 5.91 15.48
N GLY A 461 7.24 6.18 15.04
CA GLY A 461 6.70 7.54 14.98
C GLY A 461 6.62 8.20 16.35
N LEU A 462 6.26 7.45 17.40
CA LEU A 462 6.22 7.94 18.77
C LEU A 462 7.62 8.18 19.34
N LEU A 463 8.56 7.26 19.14
CA LEU A 463 9.97 7.41 19.55
C LEU A 463 10.60 8.68 18.96
N LEU A 464 10.27 8.99 17.70
CA LEU A 464 10.86 10.10 16.95
C LEU A 464 9.99 11.36 16.92
N LEU A 465 8.90 11.41 17.70
CA LEU A 465 7.88 12.47 17.60
C LEU A 465 8.46 13.89 17.76
N ASP A 466 9.45 14.03 18.63
CA ASP A 466 10.14 15.30 18.90
C ASP A 466 11.65 15.22 18.63
N VAL A 467 12.11 14.24 17.84
CA VAL A 467 13.52 14.06 17.48
C VAL A 467 13.76 14.57 16.07
N THR A 468 14.76 15.44 15.91
CA THR A 468 15.20 15.85 14.57
C THR A 468 16.21 14.84 14.06
N VAL A 469 15.80 14.09 13.06
CA VAL A 469 16.66 13.07 12.45
C VAL A 469 17.51 13.71 11.35
N THR A 470 18.81 13.88 11.62
CA THR A 470 19.77 14.47 10.69
C THR A 470 20.67 13.39 10.15
N ARG A 471 20.87 13.31 8.83
CA ARG A 471 21.80 12.34 8.24
C ARG A 471 23.12 13.03 7.95
N VAL A 472 24.18 12.65 8.68
CA VAL A 472 25.50 13.27 8.60
C VAL A 472 26.39 12.47 7.66
N ALA A 473 27.07 13.19 6.76
CA ALA A 473 28.07 12.60 5.89
C ALA A 473 29.38 12.37 6.66
N PRO A 474 30.18 11.35 6.35
CA PRO A 474 31.43 11.06 7.06
C PRO A 474 32.41 12.24 7.02
N GLU A 475 33.03 12.55 8.16
CA GLU A 475 34.06 13.60 8.27
C GLU A 475 35.35 13.21 7.53
N GLY A 476 35.80 14.07 6.62
CA GLY A 476 37.09 13.91 5.95
C GLY A 476 38.25 14.44 6.81
N LYS A 477 39.22 13.59 7.15
CA LYS A 477 40.51 14.05 7.73
C LYS A 477 41.21 15.04 6.78
N LYS A 478 41.77 16.10 7.37
CA LYS A 478 42.53 17.17 6.69
C LYS A 478 43.75 16.63 5.91
N LYS A 479 44.01 17.33 4.81
CA LYS A 479 45.04 17.13 3.78
C LYS A 479 46.42 16.70 4.31
N GLY A 480 46.94 15.61 3.75
CA GLY A 480 48.37 15.30 3.72
C GLY A 480 48.68 13.81 3.94
N GLY A 481 48.67 13.00 2.88
CA GLY A 481 49.15 11.61 2.92
C GLY A 481 48.25 10.65 2.13
N LYS A 482 48.82 10.00 1.11
CA LYS A 482 48.15 9.02 0.23
C LYS A 482 47.78 7.76 1.02
N GLY A 483 46.52 7.65 1.41
CA GLY A 483 45.88 6.43 1.92
C GLY A 483 44.39 6.48 1.59
N LYS A 484 43.80 5.36 1.16
CA LYS A 484 42.39 5.21 0.76
C LYS A 484 41.45 5.80 1.84
N ALA A 485 40.58 6.73 1.46
CA ALA A 485 39.46 7.16 2.30
C ALA A 485 38.34 6.12 2.19
N GLY A 486 38.17 5.30 3.23
CA GLY A 486 37.14 4.27 3.33
C GLY A 486 35.71 4.82 3.24
N GLY A 487 34.81 3.98 2.72
CA GLY A 487 33.39 4.29 2.61
C GLY A 487 32.75 4.43 3.98
N GLY A 488 32.60 5.66 4.45
CA GLY A 488 31.80 5.92 5.64
C GLY A 488 30.31 5.79 5.33
N SER A 489 29.63 4.87 6.03
CA SER A 489 28.17 4.86 6.09
C SER A 489 27.66 6.25 6.52
N SER A 490 26.55 6.67 5.93
CA SER A 490 25.89 7.92 6.30
C SER A 490 25.17 7.68 7.60
N ARG A 491 25.79 8.13 8.67
CA ARG A 491 25.27 7.98 10.01
C ARG A 491 23.95 8.75 10.15
N VAL A 492 22.89 8.06 10.53
CA VAL A 492 21.71 8.72 11.08
C VAL A 492 22.15 9.27 12.43
N VAL A 493 22.16 10.60 12.54
CA VAL A 493 22.46 11.31 13.76
C VAL A 493 21.17 11.91 14.26
N TYR A 494 20.79 11.43 15.42
CA TYR A 494 19.70 12.00 16.17
C TYR A 494 20.23 13.23 16.90
N ASP A 495 19.49 14.33 16.83
CA ASP A 495 19.85 15.57 17.52
C ASP A 495 19.84 15.40 19.06
N LYS A 496 19.13 14.39 19.57
CA LYS A 496 19.10 13.98 20.97
C LYS A 496 18.80 12.48 21.12
N ASN A 497 19.19 11.91 22.26
CA ASN A 497 18.70 10.59 22.67
C ASN A 497 17.18 10.64 22.82
N ALA A 498 16.51 9.59 22.37
CA ALA A 498 15.11 9.35 22.62
C ALA A 498 14.96 7.91 23.11
N GLU A 499 14.15 7.75 24.14
CA GLU A 499 13.84 6.45 24.71
C GLU A 499 12.33 6.27 24.74
N LEU A 500 11.88 5.07 24.40
CA LEU A 500 10.49 4.67 24.47
C LEU A 500 10.39 3.37 25.25
N SER A 501 9.74 3.42 26.41
CA SER A 501 9.48 2.21 27.21
C SER A 501 8.16 1.57 26.75
N VAL A 502 8.24 0.35 26.23
CA VAL A 502 7.10 -0.38 25.68
C VAL A 502 6.84 -1.62 26.51
N GLU A 503 5.79 -1.60 27.32
CA GLU A 503 5.35 -2.76 28.08
C GLU A 503 4.53 -3.72 27.21
N GLN A 504 4.89 -4.99 27.34
CA GLN A 504 4.21 -6.11 26.72
C GLN A 504 2.77 -6.26 27.23
N VAL A 505 1.84 -6.53 26.33
CA VAL A 505 0.44 -6.85 26.68
C VAL A 505 0.17 -8.31 26.34
N ARG A 506 -0.33 -9.05 27.34
CA ARG A 506 -0.71 -10.46 27.20
C ARG A 506 -2.14 -10.55 26.66
N LEU A 507 -2.29 -11.33 25.60
CA LEU A 507 -3.56 -11.67 24.97
C LEU A 507 -4.00 -13.05 25.46
N PHE A 508 -5.26 -13.16 25.86
CA PHE A 508 -5.90 -14.38 26.32
C PHE A 508 -7.10 -14.73 25.45
N ASP A 509 -7.45 -16.01 25.39
CA ASP A 509 -8.69 -16.45 24.74
C ASP A 509 -9.91 -16.27 25.66
N GLY A 510 -11.09 -16.68 25.17
CA GLY A 510 -12.35 -16.55 25.91
C GLY A 510 -12.45 -17.43 27.15
N ASP A 511 -11.62 -18.47 27.23
CA ASP A 511 -11.51 -19.41 28.34
C ASP A 511 -10.44 -18.97 29.37
N GLY A 512 -9.76 -17.85 29.10
CA GLY A 512 -8.74 -17.27 29.98
C GLY A 512 -7.35 -17.90 29.82
N ASN A 513 -7.13 -18.74 28.81
CA ASN A 513 -5.82 -19.29 28.51
C ASN A 513 -4.94 -18.28 27.77
N PHE A 514 -3.63 -18.34 28.01
CA PHE A 514 -2.67 -17.49 27.34
C PHE A 514 -2.60 -17.82 25.85
N HIS A 515 -2.78 -16.80 25.00
CA HIS A 515 -2.74 -16.94 23.54
C HIS A 515 -1.43 -16.40 22.96
N SER A 516 -1.10 -15.14 23.25
CA SER A 516 0.09 -14.48 22.72
C SER A 516 0.48 -13.26 23.54
N VAL A 517 1.66 -12.70 23.28
CA VAL A 517 2.12 -11.45 23.89
C VAL A 517 2.76 -10.59 22.82
N PHE A 518 2.51 -9.29 22.84
CA PHE A 518 3.17 -8.33 21.95
C PHE A 518 3.72 -7.15 22.76
N PRO A 519 4.90 -6.61 22.43
CA PRO A 519 5.86 -7.11 21.43
C PRO A 519 6.65 -8.34 21.93
N GLY A 520 6.66 -9.42 21.16
CA GLY A 520 7.51 -10.59 21.38
C GLY A 520 8.95 -10.39 20.88
N LYS A 521 9.84 -11.32 21.24
CA LYS A 521 11.25 -11.30 20.80
C LYS A 521 11.33 -11.46 19.27
N GLY A 522 12.01 -10.54 18.59
CA GLY A 522 12.09 -10.52 17.12
C GLY A 522 10.88 -9.92 16.41
N GLU A 523 9.88 -9.40 17.15
CA GLU A 523 8.73 -8.74 16.52
C GLU A 523 8.93 -7.23 16.31
N LEU A 524 9.92 -6.62 16.96
CA LEU A 524 10.33 -5.23 16.81
C LEU A 524 11.67 -5.14 16.07
N GLU A 525 11.64 -5.38 14.76
CA GLU A 525 12.82 -5.25 13.90
C GLU A 525 12.74 -3.95 13.10
N PHE A 526 13.75 -3.10 13.29
CA PHE A 526 13.96 -1.87 12.54
C PHE A 526 15.18 -2.05 11.64
N GLY A 527 15.21 -1.38 10.48
CA GLY A 527 16.33 -1.52 9.55
C GLY A 527 17.67 -1.12 10.16
N GLU A 528 18.76 -1.80 9.79
CA GLU A 528 20.10 -1.57 10.37
C GLU A 528 20.60 -0.12 10.25
N ASP A 529 20.24 0.57 9.16
CA ASP A 529 20.57 1.99 8.94
C ASP A 529 19.79 2.96 9.84
N GLU A 530 18.80 2.48 10.59
CA GLU A 530 18.01 3.29 11.50
C GLU A 530 18.69 3.47 12.86
N ASN A 531 19.66 2.63 13.25
CA ASN A 531 20.35 2.75 14.54
C ASN A 531 19.37 2.90 15.74
N ILE A 532 18.23 2.20 15.71
CA ILE A 532 17.29 2.11 16.83
C ILE A 532 17.59 0.83 17.58
N ASP A 533 18.03 0.95 18.83
CA ASP A 533 18.31 -0.20 19.67
C ASP A 533 17.02 -0.70 20.32
N VAL A 534 16.77 -2.01 20.25
CA VAL A 534 15.64 -2.64 20.95
C VAL A 534 16.21 -3.55 22.03
N GLU A 535 15.92 -3.21 23.28
CA GLU A 535 16.35 -4.01 24.43
C GLU A 535 15.14 -4.63 25.12
N PHE A 536 15.20 -5.93 25.38
CA PHE A 536 14.22 -6.60 26.23
C PHE A 536 14.73 -6.57 27.67
N GLY A 537 13.99 -5.90 28.56
CA GLY A 537 14.33 -5.82 29.97
C GLY A 537 14.51 -7.21 30.60
N GLY A 538 15.69 -7.43 31.19
CA GLY A 538 15.96 -8.59 32.03
C GLY A 538 15.09 -8.57 33.29
N CYS A 539 14.79 -9.76 33.83
CA CYS A 539 14.13 -9.88 35.13
C CYS A 539 14.93 -9.19 36.24
#